data_AF-A0A183NBS7-F1
#
_entry.id   AF-A0A183NBS7-F1
#
_cell.length_a   1.000
_cell.length_b   1.000
_cell.length_c   1.000
_cell.angle_alpha   90.00
_cell.angle_beta   90.00
_cell.angle_gamma   90.00
#
_symmetry.space_group_name_H-M   'P 1'
#
loop_
_entity.id
_entity.type
_entity.pdbx_description
1 polymer ?
#
loop_
_entity_poly.entity_id
_entity_poly.type
_entity_poly.pdbx_seq_one_letter_code
_entity_poly.pdbx_strand_id
1 'polypeptide(L)'
;MALNIVARFSRSVHLNTTHLEQFRCPVTSIGKGYFGLHLNRKFSTEAVGESTPKESDKEIESLKTEMQKITERYNDLDDKYKRALAESENMRKRLMKQIDEAKLFGIQSFCKDLLEVADILTSATKSAPQDQLKDGVNPPFANLYHGLVLTESQLFKVRALCDHILYFENFP
;
A
#
# COMPACT_ATOMS: atom_id res chain seq x y z
N MET A 1 26.60 14.42 -12.77
CA MET A 1 26.67 13.75 -11.44
C MET A 1 25.33 13.72 -10.68
N ALA A 2 24.43 14.70 -10.82
CA ALA A 2 23.14 14.73 -10.10
C ALA A 2 22.16 13.58 -10.45
N LEU A 3 22.22 13.04 -11.68
CA LEU A 3 21.34 11.94 -12.13
C LEU A 3 21.61 10.59 -11.43
N ASN A 4 22.82 10.38 -10.89
CA ASN A 4 23.17 9.11 -10.22
C ASN A 4 22.74 9.05 -8.75
N ILE A 5 22.51 10.19 -8.10
CA ILE A 5 22.08 10.25 -6.70
C ILE A 5 20.57 9.98 -6.61
N VAL A 6 19.77 10.55 -7.52
CA VAL A 6 18.32 10.27 -7.62
C VAL A 6 18.08 8.80 -8.00
N ALA A 7 18.87 8.24 -8.93
CA ALA A 7 18.77 6.83 -9.30
C ALA A 7 19.18 5.86 -8.17
N ARG A 8 20.15 6.23 -7.32
CA ARG A 8 20.53 5.43 -6.13
C ARG A 8 19.53 5.57 -4.98
N PHE A 9 18.92 6.73 -4.78
CA PHE A 9 17.88 6.89 -3.76
C PHE A 9 16.60 6.15 -4.15
N SER A 10 16.21 6.20 -5.44
CA SER A 10 15.11 5.37 -5.97
C SER A 10 15.37 3.88 -5.80
N ARG A 11 16.63 3.43 -5.93
CA ARG A 11 16.99 2.02 -5.77
C ARG A 11 17.10 1.60 -4.29
N SER A 12 17.47 2.50 -3.38
CA SER A 12 17.51 2.23 -1.94
C SER A 12 16.10 2.13 -1.31
N VAL A 13 15.12 2.88 -1.80
CA VAL A 13 13.71 2.74 -1.39
C VAL A 13 13.04 1.50 -2.00
N HIS A 14 13.59 0.99 -3.12
CA HIS A 14 13.11 -0.23 -3.78
C HIS A 14 13.67 -1.54 -3.18
N LEU A 15 14.68 -1.47 -2.30
CA LEU A 15 15.29 -2.67 -1.70
C LEU A 15 14.80 -3.01 -0.29
N ASN A 16 13.99 -2.17 0.35
CA ASN A 16 13.31 -2.50 1.62
C ASN A 16 11.84 -2.92 1.45
N THR A 17 11.35 -3.00 0.21
CA THR A 17 10.01 -3.53 -0.11
C THR A 17 10.02 -5.02 -0.44
N THR A 18 11.19 -5.65 -0.56
CA THR A 18 11.35 -7.08 -0.86
C THR A 18 10.98 -8.00 0.31
N HIS A 19 10.86 -7.48 1.54
CA HIS A 19 10.42 -8.26 2.70
C HIS A 19 8.89 -8.22 2.94
N LEU A 20 8.15 -7.42 2.16
CA LEU A 20 6.68 -7.35 2.19
C LEU A 20 6.02 -7.90 0.92
N GLU A 21 6.79 -8.32 -0.09
CA GLU A 21 6.27 -9.06 -1.25
C GLU A 21 5.84 -10.50 -0.91
N GLN A 22 6.21 -11.03 0.26
CA GLN A 22 5.73 -12.34 0.73
C GLN A 22 4.24 -12.37 1.15
N PHE A 23 3.61 -11.20 1.30
CA PHE A 23 2.17 -11.10 1.63
C PHE A 23 1.32 -10.56 0.49
N ARG A 24 1.88 -10.49 -0.73
CA ARG A 24 1.10 -10.16 -1.92
C ARG A 24 0.34 -11.41 -2.37
N CYS A 25 -0.80 -11.69 -1.73
CA CYS A 25 -1.78 -12.60 -2.30
C CYS A 25 -2.21 -12.04 -3.68
N PRO A 26 -1.93 -12.72 -4.79
CA PRO A 26 -2.31 -12.21 -6.10
C PRO A 26 -3.80 -12.46 -6.29
N VAL A 27 -4.62 -11.42 -6.10
CA VAL A 27 -6.09 -11.46 -6.37
C VAL A 27 -6.40 -11.18 -7.86
N THR A 28 -5.42 -11.35 -8.76
CA THR A 28 -5.66 -11.27 -10.20
C THR A 28 -4.94 -12.41 -10.91
N SER A 29 -5.75 -13.31 -11.50
CA SER A 29 -5.38 -14.45 -12.36
C SER A 29 -5.36 -15.87 -11.79
N ILE A 30 -6.13 -16.21 -10.76
CA ILE A 30 -6.58 -17.62 -10.60
C ILE A 30 -7.74 -17.87 -11.58
N GLY A 31 -7.42 -17.81 -12.86
CA GLY A 31 -8.13 -18.53 -13.89
C GLY A 31 -7.58 -19.95 -13.92
N LYS A 32 -8.48 -20.94 -13.78
CA LYS A 32 -8.26 -22.37 -14.10
C LYS A 32 -7.05 -23.02 -13.40
N GLY A 33 -7.25 -23.50 -12.17
CA GLY A 33 -6.38 -24.54 -11.62
C GLY A 33 -6.33 -24.56 -10.11
N TYR A 34 -6.63 -25.73 -9.55
CA TYR A 34 -6.30 -26.17 -8.20
C TYR A 34 -7.14 -25.61 -7.03
N PHE A 35 -8.33 -26.19 -6.87
CA PHE A 35 -8.63 -26.87 -5.61
C PHE A 35 -9.29 -28.22 -5.96
N GLY A 36 -8.42 -29.18 -6.27
CA GLY A 36 -8.80 -30.57 -6.47
C GLY A 36 -9.19 -31.17 -5.13
N LEU A 37 -10.47 -31.12 -4.77
CA LEU A 37 -11.04 -32.13 -3.91
C LEU A 37 -11.12 -33.40 -4.76
N HIS A 38 -10.14 -34.29 -4.58
CA HIS A 38 -10.24 -35.69 -4.98
C HIS A 38 -11.43 -36.31 -4.22
N LEU A 39 -12.65 -36.10 -4.70
CA LEU A 39 -13.77 -36.97 -4.34
C LEU A 39 -13.51 -38.31 -5.03
N ASN A 40 -12.82 -39.19 -4.32
CA ASN A 40 -12.69 -40.58 -4.70
C ASN A 40 -14.03 -41.27 -4.43
N ARG A 41 -15.05 -40.97 -5.25
CA ARG A 41 -16.31 -41.70 -5.23
C ARG A 41 -16.09 -42.95 -6.07
N LYS A 42 -15.67 -44.05 -5.42
CA LYS A 42 -15.74 -45.38 -6.03
C LYS A 42 -17.21 -45.66 -6.37
N PHE A 43 -17.55 -45.55 -7.65
CA PHE A 43 -18.83 -45.98 -8.17
C PHE A 43 -18.67 -47.46 -8.50
N SER A 44 -18.97 -48.32 -7.53
CA SER A 44 -19.14 -49.75 -7.78
C SER A 44 -20.62 -49.98 -8.08
N THR A 45 -20.96 -50.07 -9.36
CA THR A 45 -22.22 -50.68 -9.80
C THR A 45 -22.03 -52.17 -9.84
N GLU A 46 -22.54 -52.88 -8.84
CA GLU A 46 -22.84 -54.30 -8.98
C GLU A 46 -24.24 -54.59 -8.44
N ALA A 47 -24.99 -55.26 -9.32
CA ALA A 47 -26.12 -56.15 -9.10
C ALA A 47 -27.38 -55.59 -8.40
N VAL A 48 -28.40 -55.34 -9.21
CA VAL A 48 -29.81 -55.38 -8.80
C VAL A 48 -30.13 -56.81 -8.37
N GLY A 49 -30.16 -57.03 -7.05
CA GLY A 49 -30.70 -58.21 -6.39
C GLY A 49 -31.92 -57.80 -5.55
N GLU A 50 -33.04 -58.44 -5.82
CA GLU A 50 -34.36 -58.17 -5.27
C GLU A 50 -34.45 -58.45 -3.76
N SER A 51 -34.83 -57.44 -2.95
CA SER A 51 -35.29 -57.62 -1.57
C SER A 51 -36.18 -56.47 -1.06
N THR A 52 -37.48 -56.77 -0.93
CA THR A 52 -38.58 -56.15 -0.14
C THR A 52 -38.76 -54.60 -0.05
N PRO A 53 -39.99 -54.07 -0.30
CA PRO A 53 -40.32 -52.63 -0.30
C PRO A 53 -40.16 -51.82 1.01
N LYS A 54 -39.68 -52.39 2.12
CA LYS A 54 -39.68 -51.71 3.45
C LYS A 54 -38.29 -51.31 3.97
N GLU A 55 -37.22 -51.85 3.40
CA GLU A 55 -35.83 -51.49 3.74
C GLU A 55 -35.30 -50.35 2.86
N SER A 56 -35.69 -50.33 1.58
CA SER A 56 -35.37 -49.25 0.63
C SER A 56 -35.84 -47.87 1.11
N ASP A 57 -37.01 -47.80 1.74
CA ASP A 57 -37.61 -46.53 2.15
C ASP A 57 -36.87 -45.89 3.33
N LYS A 58 -36.32 -46.69 4.24
CA LYS A 58 -35.52 -46.20 5.38
C LYS A 58 -34.16 -45.68 4.94
N GLU A 59 -33.56 -46.32 3.94
CA GLU A 59 -32.28 -45.95 3.37
C GLU A 59 -32.40 -44.71 2.46
N ILE A 60 -33.52 -44.57 1.75
CA ILE A 60 -33.86 -43.34 1.02
C ILE A 60 -34.10 -42.17 2.00
N GLU A 61 -34.75 -42.40 3.13
CA GLU A 61 -34.98 -41.36 4.14
C GLU A 61 -33.68 -40.93 4.83
N SER A 62 -32.80 -41.87 5.18
CA SER A 62 -31.47 -41.54 5.73
C SER A 62 -30.64 -40.72 4.74
N LEU A 63 -30.60 -41.12 3.46
CA LEU A 63 -29.91 -40.40 2.40
C LEU A 63 -30.47 -38.99 2.17
N LYS A 64 -31.80 -38.80 2.26
CA LYS A 64 -32.42 -37.47 2.18
C LYS A 64 -32.02 -36.59 3.35
N THR A 65 -31.98 -37.12 4.56
CA THR A 65 -31.54 -36.35 5.75
C THR A 65 -30.06 -35.98 5.66
N GLU A 66 -29.21 -36.83 5.11
CA GLU A 66 -27.81 -36.51 4.86
C GLU A 66 -27.66 -35.44 3.76
N MET A 67 -28.43 -35.55 2.68
CA MET A 67 -28.49 -34.53 1.63
C MET A 67 -28.90 -33.17 2.19
N GLN A 68 -29.94 -33.12 3.02
CA GLN A 68 -30.39 -31.89 3.68
C GLN A 68 -29.29 -31.29 4.55
N LYS A 69 -28.67 -32.10 5.43
CA LYS A 69 -27.53 -31.65 6.26
C LYS A 69 -26.38 -31.12 5.42
N ILE A 70 -26.03 -31.79 4.33
CA ILE A 70 -24.95 -31.36 3.43
C ILE A 70 -25.32 -30.04 2.73
N THR A 71 -26.57 -29.89 2.27
CA THR A 71 -27.03 -28.65 1.64
C THR A 71 -27.07 -27.48 2.62
N GLU A 72 -27.51 -27.70 3.86
CA GLU A 72 -27.48 -26.69 4.92
C GLU A 72 -26.03 -26.26 5.22
N ARG A 73 -25.13 -27.23 5.40
CA ARG A 73 -23.70 -26.96 5.63
C ARG A 73 -23.05 -26.24 4.45
N TYR A 74 -23.45 -26.58 3.22
CA TYR A 74 -22.97 -25.91 2.02
C TYR A 74 -23.42 -24.45 1.98
N ASN A 75 -24.71 -24.19 2.21
CA ASN A 75 -25.26 -22.84 2.24
C ASN A 75 -24.62 -22.00 3.36
N ASP A 76 -24.45 -22.57 4.55
CA ASP A 76 -23.77 -21.91 5.68
C ASP A 76 -22.32 -21.53 5.34
N LEU A 77 -21.60 -22.40 4.62
CA LEU A 77 -20.22 -22.14 4.21
C LEU A 77 -20.16 -21.12 3.08
N ASP A 78 -21.08 -21.17 2.12
CA ASP A 78 -21.17 -20.20 1.02
C ASP A 78 -21.48 -18.79 1.54
N ASP A 79 -22.38 -18.66 2.51
CA ASP A 79 -22.70 -17.38 3.16
C ASP A 79 -21.50 -16.82 3.93
N LYS A 80 -20.80 -17.68 4.69
CA LYS A 80 -19.56 -17.28 5.40
C LYS A 80 -18.47 -16.87 4.41
N TYR A 81 -18.33 -17.60 3.31
CA TYR A 81 -17.35 -17.33 2.27
C TYR A 81 -17.62 -15.99 1.59
N LYS A 82 -18.86 -15.74 1.15
CA LYS A 82 -19.28 -14.46 0.56
C LYS A 82 -19.08 -13.29 1.51
N ARG A 83 -19.40 -13.48 2.80
CA ARG A 83 -19.17 -12.46 3.83
C ARG A 83 -17.67 -12.17 4.01
N ALA A 84 -16.84 -13.20 4.09
CA ALA A 84 -15.39 -13.04 4.23
C ALA A 84 -14.77 -12.34 3.02
N LEU A 85 -15.23 -12.66 1.80
CA LEU A 85 -14.80 -11.96 0.58
C LEU A 85 -15.16 -10.47 0.62
N ALA A 86 -16.39 -10.14 1.03
CA ALA A 86 -16.82 -8.76 1.14
C ALA A 86 -16.01 -7.98 2.20
N GLU A 87 -15.74 -8.60 3.34
CA GLU A 87 -14.93 -8.00 4.41
C GLU A 87 -13.48 -7.77 3.95
N SER A 88 -12.88 -8.74 3.26
CA SER A 88 -11.52 -8.61 2.70
C SER A 88 -11.44 -7.45 1.71
N GLU A 89 -12.41 -7.31 0.81
CA GLU A 89 -12.42 -6.24 -0.19
C GLU A 89 -12.67 -4.86 0.45
N ASN A 90 -13.56 -4.78 1.44
CA ASN A 90 -13.78 -3.56 2.23
C ASN A 90 -12.52 -3.16 3.00
N MET A 91 -11.84 -4.12 3.62
CA MET A 91 -10.58 -3.90 4.31
C MET A 91 -9.49 -3.42 3.34
N ARG A 92 -9.36 -4.04 2.17
CA ARG A 92 -8.43 -3.62 1.13
C ARG A 92 -8.66 -2.17 0.72
N LYS A 93 -9.92 -1.78 0.44
CA LYS A 93 -10.27 -0.40 0.08
C LYS A 93 -9.92 0.60 1.19
N ARG A 94 -10.24 0.26 2.45
CA ARG A 94 -9.91 1.10 3.61
C ARG A 94 -8.41 1.28 3.76
N LEU A 95 -7.64 0.20 3.65
CA LEU A 95 -6.19 0.24 3.78
C LEU A 95 -5.54 1.04 2.65
N MET A 96 -6.02 0.92 1.41
CA MET A 96 -5.52 1.75 0.31
C MET A 96 -5.73 3.25 0.60
N LYS A 97 -6.92 3.63 1.10
CA LYS A 97 -7.19 5.01 1.51
C LYS A 97 -6.24 5.48 2.62
N GLN A 98 -6.03 4.66 3.66
CA GLN A 98 -5.11 4.99 4.75
C GLN A 98 -3.66 5.10 4.29
N ILE A 99 -3.24 4.25 3.33
CA ILE A 99 -1.90 4.33 2.74
C ILE A 99 -1.72 5.64 1.98
N ASP A 100 -2.72 6.05 1.20
CA ASP A 100 -2.64 7.30 0.44
C ASP A 100 -2.66 8.52 1.35
N GLU A 101 -3.52 8.53 2.38
CA GLU A 101 -3.49 9.55 3.44
C GLU A 101 -2.12 9.60 4.14
N ALA A 102 -1.54 8.46 4.51
CA ALA A 102 -0.24 8.41 5.18
C ALA A 102 0.90 8.93 4.30
N LYS A 103 0.87 8.66 2.99
CA LYS A 103 1.84 9.23 2.04
C LYS A 103 1.75 10.76 2.00
N LEU A 104 0.53 11.28 1.93
CA LEU A 104 0.29 12.73 1.92
C LEU A 104 0.79 13.35 3.21
N PHE A 105 0.40 12.82 4.37
CA PHE A 105 0.88 13.32 5.66
C PHE A 105 2.41 13.31 5.78
N GLY A 106 3.09 12.27 5.28
CA GLY A 106 4.55 12.20 5.29
C GLY A 106 5.20 13.26 4.39
N ILE A 107 4.64 13.52 3.20
CA ILE A 107 5.12 14.59 2.32
C ILE A 107 4.86 15.96 2.95
N GLN A 108 3.69 16.17 3.54
CA GLN A 108 3.31 17.42 4.19
C GLN A 108 4.23 17.74 5.38
N SER A 109 4.55 16.76 6.24
CA SER A 109 5.50 16.97 7.35
C SER A 109 6.90 17.28 6.83
N PHE A 110 7.36 16.55 5.82
CA PHE A 110 8.66 16.82 5.19
C PHE A 110 8.75 18.24 4.62
N CYS A 111 7.68 18.72 3.98
CA CYS A 111 7.62 20.09 3.46
C CYS A 111 7.70 21.13 4.60
N LYS A 112 7.02 20.90 5.73
CA LYS A 112 7.07 21.79 6.90
C LYS A 112 8.50 21.90 7.45
N ASP A 113 9.18 20.78 7.64
CA ASP A 113 10.56 20.75 8.13
C ASP A 113 11.52 21.49 7.16
N LEU A 114 11.29 21.36 5.84
CA LEU A 114 12.09 22.05 4.83
C LEU A 114 11.85 23.56 4.81
N LEU A 115 10.62 24.02 5.04
CA LEU A 115 10.30 25.45 5.16
C LEU A 115 11.03 26.08 6.36
N GLU A 116 11.11 25.37 7.49
CA GLU A 116 11.84 25.86 8.68
C GLU A 116 13.33 26.07 8.37
N VAL A 117 13.97 25.14 7.65
CA VAL A 117 15.37 25.31 7.20
C VAL A 117 15.52 26.51 6.28
N ALA A 118 14.56 26.75 5.38
CA ALA A 118 14.58 27.90 4.49
C ALA A 118 14.48 29.24 5.23
N ASP A 119 13.63 29.30 6.26
CA ASP A 119 13.47 30.48 7.10
C ASP A 119 14.74 30.75 7.95
N ILE A 120 15.38 29.69 8.47
CA ILE A 120 16.66 29.80 9.20
C ILE A 120 17.76 30.35 8.28
N LEU A 121 17.88 29.84 7.05
CA LEU A 121 18.87 30.33 6.08
C LEU A 121 18.62 31.79 5.70
N THR A 122 17.35 32.17 5.51
CA THR A 122 16.98 33.57 5.26
C THR A 122 17.39 34.47 6.43
N SER A 123 17.20 34.00 7.67
CA SER A 123 17.63 34.72 8.87
C SER A 123 19.16 34.83 8.96
N ALA A 124 19.88 33.76 8.62
CA ALA A 124 21.34 33.74 8.59
C ALA A 124 21.91 34.71 7.55
N THR A 125 21.36 34.72 6.32
CA THR A 125 21.76 35.67 5.26
C THR A 125 21.53 37.13 5.68
N LYS A 126 20.42 37.43 6.39
CA LYS A 126 20.11 38.77 6.90
C LYS A 126 20.99 39.19 8.08
N SER A 127 21.38 38.24 8.92
CA SER A 127 22.20 38.49 10.12
C SER A 127 23.70 38.57 9.81
N ALA A 128 24.11 38.26 8.57
CA ALA A 128 25.51 38.30 8.17
C ALA A 128 26.05 39.75 8.16
N PRO A 129 27.25 40.00 8.71
CA PRO A 129 27.85 41.33 8.76
C PRO A 129 28.21 41.83 7.36
N GLN A 130 27.44 42.82 6.88
CA GLN A 130 27.60 43.43 5.55
C GLN A 130 28.95 44.17 5.40
N ASP A 131 29.56 44.60 6.51
CA ASP A 131 30.87 45.27 6.49
C ASP A 131 32.01 44.37 6.02
N GLN A 132 31.86 43.05 6.16
CA GLN A 132 32.86 42.06 5.71
C GLN A 132 32.66 41.61 4.26
N LEU A 133 31.58 42.04 3.59
CA LEU A 133 31.30 41.77 2.17
C LEU A 133 31.98 42.75 1.22
N LYS A 134 32.57 43.84 1.73
CA LYS A 134 33.24 44.86 0.90
C LYS A 134 34.46 44.25 0.20
N ASP A 135 34.62 44.59 -1.08
CA ASP A 135 35.72 44.11 -1.91
C ASP A 135 37.08 44.41 -1.25
N GLY A 136 37.86 43.35 -1.01
CA GLY A 136 39.20 43.44 -0.43
C GLY A 136 39.30 43.32 1.10
N VAL A 137 38.18 43.26 1.85
CA VAL A 137 38.21 43.12 3.32
C VAL A 137 38.43 41.66 3.75
N ASN A 138 37.59 40.74 3.26
CA ASN A 138 37.73 39.31 3.51
C ASN A 138 37.20 38.49 2.32
N PRO A 139 38.03 38.27 1.28
CA PRO A 139 37.64 37.49 0.10
C PRO A 139 37.08 36.08 0.40
N PRO A 140 37.62 35.30 1.37
CA PRO A 140 37.05 34.00 1.73
C PRO A 140 35.63 34.08 2.30
N PHE A 141 35.31 35.14 3.05
CA PHE A 141 33.99 35.35 3.64
C PHE A 141 32.96 35.74 2.58
N ALA A 142 33.31 36.65 1.66
CA ALA A 142 32.46 37.02 0.54
C ALA A 142 32.09 35.81 -0.34
N ASN A 143 33.07 34.94 -0.63
CA ASN A 143 32.84 33.71 -1.39
C ASN A 143 31.89 32.73 -0.66
N LEU A 144 32.02 32.59 0.67
CA LEU A 144 31.12 31.77 1.48
C LEU A 144 29.70 32.34 1.48
N TYR A 145 29.55 33.66 1.65
CA TYR A 145 28.26 34.34 1.60
C TYR A 145 27.57 34.16 0.24
N HIS A 146 28.31 34.31 -0.87
CA HIS A 146 27.77 34.02 -2.20
C HIS A 146 27.31 32.57 -2.34
N GLY A 147 28.07 31.61 -1.80
CA GLY A 147 27.65 30.20 -1.74
C GLY A 147 26.35 30.02 -0.97
N LEU A 148 26.19 30.70 0.16
CA LEU A 148 25.00 30.67 1.00
C LEU A 148 23.76 31.22 0.27
N VAL A 149 23.90 32.36 -0.41
CA VAL A 149 22.85 32.98 -1.22
C VAL A 149 22.43 32.08 -2.38
N LEU A 150 23.38 31.39 -3.02
CA LEU A 150 23.06 30.42 -4.07
C LEU A 150 22.24 29.26 -3.51
N THR A 151 22.62 28.68 -2.36
CA THR A 151 21.83 27.61 -1.73
C THR A 151 20.44 28.07 -1.30
N GLU A 152 20.32 29.28 -0.77
CA GLU A 152 19.04 29.92 -0.42
C GLU A 152 18.14 30.04 -1.67
N SER A 153 18.68 30.51 -2.79
CA SER A 153 17.93 30.63 -4.04
C SER A 153 17.41 29.29 -4.60
N GLN A 154 18.18 28.20 -4.43
CA GLN A 154 17.73 26.87 -4.84
C GLN A 154 16.66 26.34 -3.89
N LEU A 155 16.80 26.59 -2.59
CA LEU A 155 15.82 26.17 -1.59
C LEU A 155 14.48 26.89 -1.75
N PHE A 156 14.49 28.17 -2.14
CA PHE A 156 13.26 28.92 -2.48
C PHE A 156 12.48 28.30 -3.64
N LYS A 157 13.16 27.70 -4.63
CA LYS A 157 12.47 26.98 -5.72
C LYS A 157 11.76 25.73 -5.21
N VAL A 158 12.39 25.01 -4.28
CA VAL A 158 11.77 23.82 -3.66
C VAL A 158 10.59 24.24 -2.78
N ARG A 159 10.72 25.34 -2.02
CA ARG A 159 9.62 25.92 -1.23
C ARG A 159 8.38 26.21 -2.08
N ALA A 160 8.55 26.80 -3.26
CA ALA A 160 7.42 27.09 -4.16
C ALA A 160 6.69 25.82 -4.63
N LEU A 161 7.41 24.70 -4.79
CA LEU A 161 6.81 23.40 -5.10
C LEU A 161 6.05 22.83 -3.89
N CYS A 162 6.60 22.97 -2.69
CA CYS A 162 5.96 22.57 -1.44
C CYS A 162 4.65 23.35 -1.18
N ASP A 163 4.64 24.65 -1.46
CA ASP A 163 3.43 25.49 -1.31
C ASP A 163 2.31 25.00 -2.24
N HIS A 164 2.61 24.65 -3.49
CA HIS A 164 1.60 24.09 -4.40
C HIS A 164 1.00 22.76 -3.88
N ILE A 165 1.77 21.95 -3.15
CA ILE A 165 1.29 20.69 -2.57
C ILE A 165 0.42 20.95 -1.33
N LEU A 166 0.81 21.92 -0.48
CA LEU A 166 0.11 22.23 0.77
C LEU A 166 -1.18 23.02 0.57
N TYR A 167 -1.25 23.92 -0.42
CA TYR A 167 -2.41 24.78 -0.65
C TYR A 167 -3.54 24.13 -1.47
N PHE A 168 -3.26 23.07 -2.24
CA PHE A 168 -4.29 22.40 -3.07
C PHE A 168 -5.22 21.47 -2.27
N GLU A 169 -4.81 21.04 -1.08
CA GLU A 169 -5.59 20.11 -0.21
C GLU A 169 -6.36 20.80 0.94
N ASN A 170 -6.23 22.12 1.10
CA ASN A 170 -6.87 22.88 2.19
C ASN A 170 -8.12 23.68 1.78
N PHE A 171 -8.67 23.47 0.58
CA PHE A 171 -9.97 24.04 0.21
C PHE A 171 -11.08 22.99 0.41
N PRO A 172 -12.16 23.30 1.16
CA PRO A 172 -13.28 22.38 1.36
C PRO A 172 -14.04 22.09 0.05
#